data_AF-A0A8S2Y3I5-F1
#
_entry.id   AF-A0A8S2Y3I5-F1
#
_cell.length_a   1.000
_cell.length_b   1.000
_cell.length_c   1.000
_cell.angle_alpha   90.00
_cell.angle_beta   90.00
_cell.angle_gamma   90.00
#
_symmetry.space_group_name_H-M   'P 1'
#
loop_
_entity.id
_entity.type
_entity.pdbx_description
1 polymer ?
#
loop_
_entity_poly.entity_id
_entity_poly.type
_entity_poly.pdbx_seq_one_letter_code
_entity_poly.pdbx_strand_id
1 'polypeptide(L)'
;ILKRGAKPDGGGEILFRCPTKMKLRPCQWIDGGKIKRIRGVAYAMRVSPSLANRLIETAKGLLLKFIPDVYIYVDHQKGQNAGLSPGYGLTLAAETKNGSVICAEACSIPRGGDGEENQDVTI
;
A
#
# COMPACT_ATOMS: atom_id res chain seq x y z
N ILE A 1 -3.48 10.68 -7.91
CA ILE A 1 -2.65 9.92 -8.89
C ILE A 1 -3.31 10.10 -10.24
N LEU A 2 -2.58 10.50 -11.28
CA LEU A 2 -3.15 10.65 -12.63
C LEU A 2 -3.07 9.32 -13.38
N LYS A 3 -1.90 8.66 -13.33
CA LYS A 3 -1.69 7.31 -13.89
C LYS A 3 -0.80 6.51 -12.95
N ARG A 4 -1.06 5.21 -12.82
CA ARG A 4 -0.14 4.29 -12.11
C ARG A 4 0.79 3.62 -13.13
N GLY A 5 1.96 3.18 -12.69
CA GLY A 5 2.89 2.43 -13.53
C GLY A 5 3.78 1.51 -12.69
N ALA A 6 3.90 0.25 -13.10
CA ALA A 6 4.81 -0.72 -12.51
C ALA A 6 6.12 -0.82 -13.32
N LYS A 7 7.20 -1.28 -12.67
CA LYS A 7 8.43 -1.69 -13.37
C LYS A 7 8.13 -2.89 -14.30
N PRO A 8 8.79 -3.07 -15.46
CA PRO A 8 9.96 -2.35 -16.01
C PRO A 8 9.67 -1.10 -16.85
N ASP A 9 8.58 -1.05 -17.62
CA ASP A 9 8.35 0.03 -18.60
C ASP A 9 7.74 1.29 -17.95
N GLY A 10 7.20 1.18 -16.74
CA GLY A 10 6.67 2.32 -15.99
C GLY A 10 5.42 2.93 -16.62
N GLY A 11 5.42 4.27 -16.78
CA GLY A 11 4.30 5.04 -17.33
C GLY A 11 3.33 5.63 -16.30
N GLY A 12 3.75 5.77 -15.03
CA GLY A 12 2.97 6.43 -13.99
C GLY A 12 3.12 7.96 -14.02
N GLU A 13 2.06 8.68 -13.68
CA GLU A 13 2.01 10.14 -13.60
C GLU A 13 1.41 10.58 -12.26
N ILE A 14 2.15 11.40 -11.51
CA ILE A 14 1.76 11.89 -10.19
C ILE A 14 1.82 13.42 -10.20
N LEU A 15 0.68 14.06 -9.93
CA LEU A 15 0.63 15.49 -9.61
C LEU A 15 0.80 15.66 -8.10
N PHE A 16 1.94 16.17 -7.69
CA PHE A 16 2.22 16.49 -6.29
C PHE A 16 1.97 17.97 -6.01
N ARG A 17 1.11 18.26 -5.02
CA ARG A 17 0.85 19.63 -4.57
C ARG A 17 0.97 19.68 -3.05
N CYS A 18 1.95 20.43 -2.55
CA CYS A 18 2.17 20.63 -1.12
C CYS A 18 2.07 22.12 -0.77
N PRO A 19 1.13 22.56 0.08
CA PRO A 19 1.08 23.92 0.55
C PRO A 19 2.17 24.16 1.62
N THR A 20 3.03 25.15 1.43
CA THR A 20 4.09 25.49 2.39
C THR A 20 3.48 26.01 3.71
N LYS A 21 3.88 25.41 4.83
CA LYS A 21 3.57 25.90 6.18
C LYS A 21 4.84 26.51 6.78
N MET A 22 4.75 27.75 7.26
CA MET A 22 5.92 28.47 7.81
C MET A 22 6.36 27.96 9.19
N LYS A 23 5.49 27.27 9.94
CA LYS A 23 5.80 26.74 11.28
C LYS A 23 5.21 25.35 11.42
N LEU A 24 6.03 24.42 11.93
CA LEU A 24 5.60 23.08 12.34
C LEU A 24 5.40 23.07 13.85
N ARG A 25 4.35 22.40 14.34
CA ARG A 25 4.18 22.17 15.77
C ARG A 25 5.04 20.98 16.18
N PRO A 26 5.84 21.08 17.26
CA PRO A 26 6.59 19.94 17.76
C PRO A 26 5.62 18.84 18.16
N CYS A 27 5.91 17.60 17.75
CA CYS A 27 5.20 16.41 18.19
C CYS A 27 6.08 15.65 19.18
N GLN A 28 5.51 15.26 20.32
CA GLN A 28 6.19 14.44 21.32
C GLN A 28 5.65 13.03 21.23
N TRP A 29 6.51 12.08 20.88
CA TRP A 29 6.14 10.67 20.75
C TRP A 29 6.79 9.87 21.87
N ILE A 30 6.04 9.67 22.96
CA ILE A 30 6.52 8.96 24.17
C ILE A 30 6.01 7.52 24.20
N ASP A 31 4.80 7.27 23.68
CA ASP A 31 4.17 5.96 23.68
C ASP A 31 3.57 5.65 22.30
N GLY A 32 3.88 4.46 21.78
CA GLY A 32 3.34 3.92 20.52
C GLY A 32 1.84 3.60 20.60
N GLY A 33 1.31 3.32 21.79
CA GLY A 33 -0.09 2.98 21.99
C GLY A 33 -0.52 1.71 21.26
N LYS A 34 -1.80 1.35 21.41
CA LYS A 34 -2.39 0.17 20.73
C LYS A 34 -2.92 0.53 19.35
N ILE A 35 -2.87 -0.42 18.42
CA ILE A 35 -3.46 -0.30 17.09
C ILE A 35 -4.98 -0.20 17.24
N LYS A 36 -5.57 0.83 16.62
CA LYS A 36 -7.01 1.09 16.60
C LYS A 36 -7.67 0.40 15.41
N ARG A 37 -7.09 0.54 14.22
CA ARG A 37 -7.65 0.05 12.96
C ARG A 37 -6.57 -0.10 11.90
N ILE A 38 -6.84 -0.94 10.90
CA ILE A 38 -5.98 -1.10 9.74
C ILE A 38 -6.74 -0.63 8.50
N ARG A 39 -6.10 0.24 7.73
CA ARG A 39 -6.55 0.68 6.41
C ARG A 39 -5.52 0.24 5.38
N GLY A 40 -5.96 -0.06 4.17
CA GLY A 40 -5.04 -0.45 3.12
C GLY A 40 -5.59 -0.23 1.73
N VAL A 41 -4.70 -0.34 0.74
CA VAL A 41 -5.04 -0.27 -0.68
C VAL A 41 -4.35 -1.44 -1.37
N ALA A 42 -5.14 -2.34 -1.93
CA ALA A 42 -4.70 -3.37 -2.86
C ALA A 42 -4.83 -2.81 -4.27
N TYR A 43 -3.72 -2.60 -4.96
CA TYR A 43 -3.73 -2.07 -6.32
C TYR A 43 -3.39 -3.15 -7.33
N ALA A 44 -3.99 -3.05 -8.51
CA ALA A 44 -3.77 -3.96 -9.62
C ALA A 44 -3.82 -3.20 -10.94
N MET A 45 -2.77 -3.35 -11.75
CA MET A 45 -2.56 -2.66 -13.03
C MET A 45 -2.34 -3.67 -14.14
N ARG A 46 -3.11 -3.58 -15.23
CA ARG A 46 -3.05 -4.49 -16.41
C ARG A 46 -3.11 -6.00 -16.06
N VAL A 47 -3.63 -6.35 -14.89
CA VAL A 47 -3.86 -7.74 -14.44
C VAL A 47 -5.32 -7.94 -14.10
N SER A 48 -5.73 -9.19 -13.88
CA SER A 48 -7.09 -9.51 -13.47
C SER A 48 -7.42 -8.88 -12.10
N PRO A 49 -8.63 -8.32 -11.91
CA PRO A 49 -9.10 -7.85 -10.60
C PRO A 49 -9.20 -8.99 -9.57
N SER A 50 -9.31 -10.25 -10.01
CA SER A 50 -9.30 -11.40 -9.11
C SER A 50 -8.03 -11.49 -8.27
N LEU A 51 -6.91 -10.96 -8.77
CA LEU A 51 -5.64 -10.95 -8.05
C LEU A 51 -5.66 -10.01 -6.85
N ALA A 52 -6.26 -8.83 -7.00
CA ALA A 52 -6.45 -7.88 -5.89
C ALA A 52 -7.37 -8.48 -4.81
N ASN A 53 -8.42 -9.19 -5.22
CA ASN A 53 -9.32 -9.87 -4.27
C ASN A 53 -8.59 -10.96 -3.48
N ARG A 54 -7.72 -11.75 -4.13
CA ARG A 54 -6.89 -12.76 -3.46
C ARG A 54 -5.91 -12.15 -2.45
N LEU A 55 -5.29 -11.01 -2.78
CA LEU A 55 -4.44 -10.25 -1.84
C LEU A 55 -5.22 -9.81 -0.60
N ILE A 56 -6.46 -9.34 -0.79
CA ILE A 56 -7.30 -8.91 0.32
C ILE A 56 -7.71 -10.08 1.20
N GLU A 57 -8.10 -11.20 0.60
CA GLU A 57 -8.51 -12.39 1.34
C GLU A 57 -7.38 -12.94 2.21
N THR A 58 -6.18 -13.06 1.63
CA THR A 58 -4.98 -13.50 2.35
C THR A 58 -4.58 -12.53 3.48
N ALA A 59 -4.57 -11.23 3.20
CA ALA A 59 -4.27 -10.22 4.22
C ALA A 59 -5.31 -10.21 5.35
N LYS A 60 -6.61 -10.25 5.02
CA LYS A 60 -7.68 -10.31 6.03
C LYS A 60 -7.62 -11.60 6.85
N GLY A 61 -7.31 -12.74 6.23
CA GLY A 61 -7.17 -14.02 6.92
C GLY A 61 -6.12 -14.01 8.04
N LEU A 62 -5.06 -13.20 7.90
CA LEU A 62 -4.05 -13.01 8.94
C LEU A 62 -4.46 -11.90 9.93
N LEU A 63 -4.89 -10.74 9.44
CA LEU A 63 -5.11 -9.56 10.26
C LEU A 63 -6.37 -9.63 11.13
N LEU A 64 -7.43 -10.30 10.65
CA LEU A 64 -8.68 -10.46 11.41
C LEU A 64 -8.51 -11.30 12.68
N LYS A 65 -7.42 -12.07 12.80
CA LYS A 65 -7.06 -12.80 14.02
C LYS A 65 -6.63 -11.86 15.16
N PHE A 66 -6.14 -10.67 14.81
CA PHE A 66 -5.65 -9.69 15.78
C PHE A 66 -6.65 -8.56 16.02
N ILE A 67 -7.24 -8.02 14.95
CA ILE A 67 -8.11 -6.83 15.02
C ILE A 67 -9.29 -6.99 14.05
N PRO A 68 -10.54 -6.73 14.48
CA PRO A 68 -11.71 -6.86 13.61
C PRO A 68 -11.87 -5.68 12.61
N ASP A 69 -11.37 -4.48 12.93
CA ASP A 69 -11.47 -3.30 12.07
C ASP A 69 -10.32 -3.25 11.03
N VAL A 70 -10.47 -4.06 9.98
CA VAL A 70 -9.55 -4.12 8.83
C VAL A 70 -10.32 -3.82 7.54
N TYR A 71 -9.95 -2.74 6.88
CA TYR A 71 -10.56 -2.34 5.60
C TYR A 71 -9.50 -2.07 4.54
N ILE A 72 -9.55 -2.84 3.46
CA ILE A 72 -8.62 -2.74 2.33
C ILE A 72 -9.42 -2.37 1.09
N TYR A 73 -9.05 -1.26 0.46
CA TYR A 73 -9.65 -0.76 -0.78
C TYR A 73 -9.03 -1.46 -2.00
N VAL A 74 -9.85 -1.76 -3.00
CA VAL A 74 -9.37 -2.30 -4.29
C VAL A 74 -9.22 -1.15 -5.28
N ASP A 75 -8.01 -0.91 -5.75
CA ASP A 75 -7.72 0.03 -6.83
C ASP A 75 -7.29 -0.74 -8.09
N HIS A 76 -8.26 -1.00 -8.98
CA HIS A 76 -8.02 -1.65 -10.26
C HIS A 76 -7.92 -0.62 -11.38
N GLN A 77 -6.78 -0.59 -12.07
CA GLN A 77 -6.55 0.32 -13.19
C GLN A 77 -6.47 -0.44 -14.52
N LYS A 78 -7.19 0.06 -15.53
CA LYS A 78 -7.22 -0.47 -16.91
C LYS A 78 -6.85 0.61 -17.93
N GLY A 79 -6.47 0.18 -19.13
CA GLY A 79 -6.20 1.07 -20.26
C GLY A 79 -4.98 1.95 -20.06
N GLN A 80 -5.07 3.22 -20.46
CA GLN A 80 -3.95 4.18 -20.41
C GLN A 80 -3.57 4.57 -18.97
N ASN A 81 -4.49 4.44 -18.00
CA ASN A 81 -4.23 4.82 -16.60
C ASN A 81 -3.46 3.76 -15.81
N ALA A 82 -3.30 2.56 -16.39
CA ALA A 82 -2.62 1.42 -15.78
C ALA A 82 -1.12 1.34 -16.14
N GLY A 83 -0.59 2.33 -16.84
CA GLY A 83 0.81 2.34 -17.30
C GLY A 83 1.06 1.30 -18.38
N LEU A 84 2.35 1.03 -18.61
CA LEU A 84 2.82 0.16 -19.69
C LEU A 84 3.09 -1.28 -19.22
N SER A 85 3.39 -1.49 -17.93
CA SER A 85 3.68 -2.82 -17.40
C SER A 85 2.59 -3.34 -16.44
N PRO A 86 2.34 -4.66 -16.42
CA PRO A 86 1.46 -5.27 -15.43
C PRO A 86 2.13 -5.28 -14.05
N GLY A 87 1.33 -5.07 -13.01
CA GLY A 87 1.81 -5.14 -11.63
C GLY A 87 0.67 -5.10 -10.62
N TYR A 88 0.92 -5.65 -9.45
CA TYR A 88 -0.02 -5.64 -8.34
C TYR A 88 0.74 -5.45 -7.03
N GLY A 89 0.03 -5.04 -6.00
CA GLY A 89 0.61 -4.88 -4.68
C GLY A 89 -0.42 -4.52 -3.63
N LEU A 90 0.06 -4.47 -2.40
CA LEU A 90 -0.74 -4.17 -1.23
C LEU A 90 0.02 -3.19 -0.36
N THR A 91 -0.63 -2.11 0.04
CA THR A 91 -0.16 -1.19 1.06
C THR A 91 -1.11 -1.26 2.24
N LEU A 92 -0.57 -1.46 3.44
CA LEU A 92 -1.30 -1.47 4.70
C LEU A 92 -0.79 -0.33 5.58
N ALA A 93 -1.72 0.30 6.29
CA ALA A 93 -1.49 1.38 7.23
C ALA A 93 -2.27 1.07 8.51
N ALA A 94 -1.54 0.75 9.58
CA ALA A 94 -2.09 0.53 10.91
C ALA A 94 -2.08 1.85 11.68
N GLU A 95 -3.27 2.36 12.00
CA GLU A 95 -3.43 3.56 12.81
C GLU A 95 -3.48 3.19 14.29
N THR A 96 -2.64 3.82 15.10
CA THR A 96 -2.64 3.69 16.56
C THR A 96 -3.61 4.68 17.20
N LYS A 97 -4.02 4.42 18.45
CA LYS A 97 -4.85 5.36 19.21
C LYS A 97 -4.18 6.71 19.46
N ASN A 98 -2.85 6.74 19.46
CA ASN A 98 -2.04 7.93 19.74
C ASN A 98 -1.75 8.77 18.48
N GLY A 99 -2.29 8.37 17.32
CA GLY A 99 -2.17 9.11 16.06
C GLY A 99 -0.96 8.73 15.20
N SER A 100 -0.11 7.81 15.66
CA SER A 100 0.98 7.24 14.86
C SER A 100 0.42 6.23 13.85
N VAL A 101 1.03 6.19 12.66
CA VAL A 101 0.66 5.27 11.58
C VAL A 101 1.86 4.43 11.21
N ILE A 102 1.69 3.10 11.21
CA ILE A 102 2.70 2.15 10.78
C ILE A 102 2.30 1.66 9.40
N CYS A 103 3.21 1.78 8.43
CA CYS A 103 2.96 1.40 7.05
C CYS A 103 3.81 0.20 6.64
N ALA A 104 3.23 -0.71 5.87
CA ALA A 104 3.93 -1.78 5.21
C ALA A 104 3.43 -1.91 3.77
N GLU A 105 4.33 -2.12 2.83
CA GLU A 105 3.98 -2.29 1.43
C GLU A 105 4.72 -3.47 0.81
N ALA A 106 4.04 -4.15 -0.12
CA ALA A 106 4.61 -5.23 -0.89
C ALA A 106 4.13 -5.15 -2.33
N CYS A 107 5.07 -5.34 -3.26
CA CYS A 107 4.86 -5.19 -4.70
C CYS A 107 5.21 -6.51 -5.41
N SER A 108 4.52 -6.78 -6.51
CA SER A 108 4.86 -7.91 -7.38
C SER A 108 6.20 -7.72 -8.08
N ILE A 109 6.93 -8.82 -8.26
CA ILE A 109 8.19 -8.86 -9.01
C ILE A 109 7.92 -8.46 -10.47
N PRO A 110 8.73 -7.55 -11.06
CA PRO A 110 8.59 -7.16 -12.46
C PRO A 110 8.83 -8.36 -13.38
N ARG A 111 8.24 -8.31 -14.59
CA ARG A 111 8.52 -9.32 -15.63
C ARG A 111 10.02 -9.38 -15.92
N GLY A 112 10.64 -10.51 -15.59
CA GLY A 112 12.06 -10.79 -15.85
C GLY A 112 13.04 -10.40 -14.74
N GLY A 113 12.58 -10.05 -13.54
CA GLY A 113 13.45 -9.83 -12.38
C GLY A 113 13.67 -11.12 -11.59
N ASP A 114 14.92 -11.47 -11.32
CA ASP A 114 15.27 -12.48 -10.33
C ASP A 114 14.77 -12.01 -8.95
N GLY A 115 14.00 -12.87 -8.27
CA GLY A 115 13.34 -12.52 -7.02
C GLY A 115 14.35 -12.36 -5.88
N GLU A 116 14.75 -11.13 -5.58
CA GLU A 116 15.30 -10.82 -4.25
C GLU A 116 14.14 -10.78 -3.25
N GLU A 117 13.92 -11.92 -2.58
CA GLU A 117 13.13 -12.01 -1.36
C GLU A 117 13.79 -11.14 -0.28
N ASN A 118 13.33 -9.89 -0.12
CA ASN A 118 13.67 -9.10 1.06
C ASN A 118 12.93 -9.66 2.27
N GLN A 119 13.60 -10.54 3.02
CA GLN A 119 13.18 -11.08 4.32
C GLN A 119 13.38 -10.08 5.48
N ASP A 120 13.19 -8.78 5.26
CA ASP A 120 13.33 -7.79 6.33
C ASP A 120 11.95 -7.35 6.85
N VAL A 121 11.32 -8.26 7.59
CA VAL A 121 10.33 -7.90 8.62
C VAL A 121 10.85 -8.46 9.93
N THR A 122 11.92 -7.85 10.45
CA THR A 122 12.29 -8.03 11.86
C THR A 122 11.41 -7.11 12.70
N ILE A 123 10.84 -7.71 13.74
CA ILE A 123 9.86 -7.17 14.69
C ILE A 123 10.39 -5.92 15.40
#